data_AF-A0A382LL78-F1
#
_entry.id   AF-A0A382LL78-F1
#
_cell.length_a   1.000
_cell.length_b   1.000
_cell.length_c   1.000
_cell.angle_alpha   90.00
_cell.angle_beta   90.00
_cell.angle_gamma   90.00
#
_symmetry.space_group_name_H-M   'P 1'
#
loop_
_entity.id
_entity.type
_entity.pdbx_description
1 polymer ?
#
loop_
_entity_poly.entity_id
_entity_poly.type
_entity_poly.pdbx_seq_one_letter_code
_entity_poly.pdbx_strand_id
1 'polypeptide(L)'
;MESWSSGGLLHEVRAEGRPEKYDMINVFSKHSNVISLIPGEVAVGMYYSEGALRPKGYPNVYHYMTRVTQVFVKENRSWKVRASHCSSIQDGSGTSQTAME
;
A
#
# COMPACT_ATOMS: atom_id res chain seq x y z
N MET A 1 -11.17 -8.15 5.43
CA MET A 1 -10.21 -7.50 6.34
C MET A 1 -8.83 -7.60 5.71
N GLU A 2 -7.98 -6.61 5.93
CA GLU A 2 -6.59 -6.58 5.44
C GLU A 2 -5.66 -6.30 6.63
N SER A 3 -4.60 -7.10 6.75
CA SER A 3 -3.50 -6.81 7.67
C SER A 3 -2.50 -5.87 7.00
N TRP A 4 -2.38 -4.64 7.49
CA TRP A 4 -1.54 -3.61 6.90
C TRP A 4 -0.43 -3.17 7.85
N SER A 5 0.77 -2.96 7.33
CA SER A 5 1.89 -2.37 8.08
C SER A 5 2.70 -1.43 7.20
N SER A 6 3.17 -0.34 7.80
CA SER A 6 3.89 0.75 7.13
C SER A 6 5.38 0.85 7.52
N GLY A 7 5.94 -0.26 8.04
CA GLY A 7 7.26 -0.31 8.65
C GLY A 7 7.25 -0.04 10.16
N GLY A 8 6.09 0.35 10.70
CA GLY A 8 5.80 0.42 12.14
C GLY A 8 4.87 -0.71 12.59
N LEU A 9 3.79 -0.36 13.31
CA LEU A 9 2.83 -1.32 13.86
C LEU A 9 1.99 -2.02 12.77
N LEU A 10 1.43 -3.18 13.13
CA LEU A 10 0.44 -3.90 12.33
C LEU A 10 -0.96 -3.38 12.65
N HIS A 11 -1.75 -3.08 11.63
CA HIS A 11 -3.12 -2.61 11.75
C HIS A 11 -4.07 -3.52 10.94
N GLU A 12 -5.31 -3.63 11.42
CA GLU A 12 -6.39 -4.24 10.65
C GLU A 12 -7.21 -3.15 9.96
N VAL A 13 -7.28 -3.21 8.63
CA VAL A 13 -8.03 -2.27 7.81
C VAL A 13 -9.10 -2.98 6.98
N ARG A 14 -10.02 -2.20 6.43
CA ARG A 14 -11.01 -2.70 5.48
C ARG A 14 -10.32 -3.11 4.18
N ALA A 15 -10.76 -4.21 3.58
CA ALA A 15 -10.15 -4.74 2.35
C ALA A 15 -10.47 -3.89 1.10
N GLU A 16 -11.38 -2.93 1.26
CA GLU A 16 -11.75 -1.92 0.27
C GLU A 16 -10.69 -0.80 0.16
N GLY A 17 -9.66 -0.83 1.01
CA GLY A 17 -8.58 0.15 1.02
C GLY A 17 -8.65 1.08 2.24
N ARG A 18 -7.70 2.03 2.28
CA ARG A 18 -7.55 2.96 3.40
C ARG A 18 -8.54 4.13 3.27
N PRO A 19 -9.12 4.63 4.38
CA PRO A 19 -9.99 5.80 4.37
C PRO A 19 -9.21 7.13 4.24
N GLU A 20 -7.90 7.08 4.02
CA GLU A 20 -7.03 8.25 3.93
C GLU A 20 -7.54 9.22 2.86
N LYS A 21 -7.75 10.48 3.27
CA LYS A 21 -8.12 11.56 2.37
C LYS A 21 -6.85 12.28 1.93
N TYR A 22 -6.72 12.51 0.63
CA TYR A 22 -5.61 13.25 0.06
C TYR A 22 -6.11 14.53 -0.58
N ASP A 23 -5.40 15.62 -0.35
CA ASP A 23 -5.59 16.85 -1.10
C ASP A 23 -4.90 16.78 -2.48
N MET A 24 -3.90 15.90 -2.62
CA MET A 24 -3.23 15.60 -3.88
C MET A 24 -2.65 14.18 -3.84
N ILE A 25 -2.84 13.43 -4.93
CA ILE A 25 -2.24 12.12 -5.12
C ILE A 25 -1.69 12.03 -6.55
N ASN A 26 -0.38 11.86 -6.67
CA ASN A 26 0.32 11.69 -7.94
C ASN A 26 1.41 10.63 -7.77
N VAL A 27 0.98 9.38 -7.55
CA VAL A 27 1.85 8.22 -7.34
C VAL A 27 1.62 7.16 -8.41
N PHE A 28 2.69 6.51 -8.81
CA PHE A 28 2.71 5.49 -9.86
C PHE A 28 3.41 4.24 -9.38
N SER A 29 2.97 3.08 -9.87
CA SER A 29 3.66 1.81 -9.65
C SER A 29 4.81 1.65 -10.64
N LYS A 30 5.98 1.23 -10.16
CA LYS A 30 7.15 0.85 -10.96
C LYS A 30 7.68 -0.53 -10.57
N HIS A 31 8.38 -1.18 -11.50
CA HIS A 31 9.03 -2.48 -11.29
C HIS A 31 8.11 -3.53 -10.64
N SER A 32 6.89 -3.68 -11.16
CA SER A 32 5.92 -4.62 -10.63
C SER A 32 6.27 -6.06 -10.95
N ASN A 33 6.20 -6.92 -9.96
CA ASN A 33 6.24 -8.37 -10.09
C ASN A 33 4.98 -8.97 -9.46
N VAL A 34 4.40 -9.98 -10.10
CA VAL A 34 3.25 -10.71 -9.58
C VAL A 34 3.57 -12.20 -9.61
N ILE A 35 3.43 -12.84 -8.46
CA ILE A 35 3.64 -14.27 -8.27
C ILE A 35 2.29 -14.90 -7.96
N SER A 36 1.83 -15.81 -8.81
CA SER A 36 0.64 -16.62 -8.50
C SER A 36 1.05 -17.75 -7.55
N LEU A 37 0.52 -17.76 -6.34
CA LEU A 37 0.74 -18.84 -5.38
C LEU A 37 -0.24 -19.99 -5.62
N ILE A 38 -1.50 -19.66 -5.89
CA ILE A 38 -2.54 -20.60 -6.30
C ILE A 38 -3.20 -20.02 -7.55
N PRO A 39 -3.03 -20.64 -8.73
CA PRO A 39 -3.57 -20.14 -9.99
C PRO A 39 -5.06 -19.79 -9.89
N GLY A 40 -5.36 -18.52 -10.14
CA GLY A 40 -6.73 -18.02 -10.13
C GLY A 40 -7.35 -17.75 -8.76
N GLU A 41 -6.63 -18.01 -7.66
CA GLU A 41 -7.14 -17.86 -6.30
C GLU A 41 -6.28 -16.94 -5.42
N VAL A 42 -4.95 -17.08 -5.46
CA VAL A 42 -4.03 -16.34 -4.59
C VAL A 42 -2.82 -15.85 -5.36
N ALA A 43 -2.51 -14.58 -5.24
CA ALA A 43 -1.33 -13.96 -5.84
C ALA A 43 -0.66 -12.99 -4.87
N VAL A 44 0.65 -12.79 -5.05
CA VAL A 44 1.44 -11.79 -4.35
C VAL A 44 1.95 -10.78 -5.37
N GLY A 45 1.64 -9.50 -5.16
CA GLY A 45 2.18 -8.40 -5.95
C GLY A 45 3.25 -7.65 -5.17
N MET A 46 4.36 -7.35 -5.84
CA MET A 46 5.48 -6.60 -5.28
C MET A 46 5.83 -5.49 -6.26
N TYR A 47 5.90 -4.24 -5.80
CA TYR A 47 6.19 -3.10 -6.66
C TYR A 47 6.72 -1.91 -5.85
N TYR A 48 7.29 -0.94 -6.55
CA TYR A 48 7.60 0.37 -5.98
C TYR A 48 6.45 1.34 -6.27
N SER A 49 5.99 2.06 -5.25
CA SER A 49 5.06 3.18 -5.38
C SER A 49 5.85 4.48 -5.22
N GLU A 50 5.91 5.25 -6.29
CA GLU A 50 6.75 6.45 -6.40
C GLU A 50 5.94 7.66 -6.88
N GLY A 51 6.26 8.85 -6.35
CA GLY A 51 5.70 10.10 -6.85
C GLY A 51 5.57 11.16 -5.76
N ALA A 52 4.45 11.86 -5.75
CA ALA A 52 4.14 12.86 -4.75
C ALA A 52 2.72 12.68 -4.19
N LEU A 53 2.54 12.98 -2.91
CA LEU A 53 1.24 12.97 -2.26
C LEU A 53 1.14 14.04 -1.17
N ARG A 54 -0.08 14.52 -0.93
CA ARG A 54 -0.42 15.40 0.19
C ARG A 54 -1.63 14.82 0.94
N PRO A 55 -1.41 14.14 2.07
CA PRO A 55 -2.52 13.75 2.95
C PRO A 55 -3.22 15.00 3.46
N LYS A 56 -4.54 14.92 3.60
CA LYS A 56 -5.34 16.05 4.08
C LYS A 56 -4.88 16.46 5.48
N GLY A 57 -4.53 17.72 5.66
CA GLY A 57 -4.05 18.25 6.94
C GLY A 57 -2.55 18.07 7.22
N TYR A 58 -1.79 17.47 6.30
CA TYR A 58 -0.35 17.25 6.45
C TYR A 58 0.47 17.95 5.36
N PRO A 59 1.77 18.20 5.60
CA PRO A 59 2.68 18.73 4.58
C PRO A 59 2.78 17.85 3.33
N ASN A 60 3.20 18.46 2.23
CA ASN A 60 3.39 17.75 0.98
C ASN A 60 4.62 16.81 1.02
N VAL A 61 4.48 15.62 0.45
CA VAL A 61 5.55 14.64 0.25
C VAL A 61 5.91 14.65 -1.23
N TYR A 62 7.00 15.31 -1.61
CA TYR A 62 7.40 15.47 -3.01
C TYR A 62 8.15 14.26 -3.60
N HIS A 63 8.82 13.49 -2.73
CA HIS A 63 9.63 12.32 -3.09
C HIS A 63 9.13 11.09 -2.34
N TYR A 64 7.86 10.76 -2.54
CA TYR A 64 7.29 9.54 -2.00
C TYR A 64 7.90 8.35 -2.73
N MET A 65 8.52 7.43 -1.99
CA MET A 65 9.14 6.23 -2.55
C MET A 65 9.03 5.06 -1.58
N THR A 66 8.18 4.11 -1.93
CA THR A 66 7.72 3.04 -1.05
C THR A 66 7.78 1.70 -1.74
N ARG A 67 8.37 0.70 -1.09
CA ARG A 67 8.20 -0.72 -1.44
C ARG A 67 6.84 -1.19 -0.96
N VAL A 68 6.06 -1.79 -1.86
CA VAL A 68 4.76 -2.37 -1.55
C VAL A 68 4.79 -3.86 -1.84
N THR A 69 4.39 -4.65 -0.85
CA THR A 69 4.02 -6.06 -1.01
C THR A 69 2.54 -6.18 -0.69
N GLN A 70 1.77 -6.85 -1.54
CA GLN A 70 0.35 -7.10 -1.35
C GLN A 70 0.01 -8.56 -1.63
N VAL A 71 -0.78 -9.15 -0.74
CA VAL A 71 -1.37 -10.47 -0.93
C VAL A 71 -2.81 -10.29 -1.40
N PHE A 72 -3.11 -10.85 -2.57
CA PHE A 72 -4.42 -10.84 -3.19
C PHE A 72 -5.06 -12.21 -3.08
N VAL A 73 -6.31 -12.26 -2.62
CA VAL A 73 -7.13 -13.47 -2.59
C VAL A 73 -8.41 -13.22 -3.37
N LYS A 74 -8.78 -14.16 -4.22
CA LYS A 74 -10.01 -14.09 -5.00
C LYS A 74 -11.18 -14.60 -4.18
N GLU A 75 -12.12 -13.71 -3.90
CA GLU A 75 -13.32 -13.99 -3.12
C GLU A 75 -14.54 -13.51 -3.90
N ASN A 76 -15.57 -14.35 -4.03
CA ASN A 76 -16.78 -14.01 -4.78
C ASN A 76 -16.49 -13.45 -6.19
N ARG A 77 -15.46 -14.02 -6.86
CA ARG A 77 -14.96 -13.61 -8.19
C ARG A 77 -14.25 -12.26 -8.25
N SER A 78 -14.05 -11.57 -7.13
CA SER A 78 -13.31 -10.32 -7.04
C SER A 78 -12.00 -10.51 -6.29
N TRP A 79 -10.94 -9.85 -6.73
CA TRP A 79 -9.67 -9.81 -6.00
C TRP A 79 -9.79 -8.87 -4.80
N LYS A 80 -9.35 -9.34 -3.64
CA LYS A 80 -9.31 -8.57 -2.39
C LYS A 80 -7.89 -8.59 -1.85
N VAL A 81 -7.42 -7.45 -1.36
CA VAL A 81 -6.17 -7.39 -0.60
C VAL A 81 -6.44 -7.99 0.79
N ARG A 82 -5.54 -8.86 1.24
CA ARG A 82 -5.61 -9.55 2.53
C ARG A 82 -4.46 -9.21 3.45
N ALA A 83 -3.32 -8.88 2.87
CA ALA A 83 -2.21 -8.30 3.59
C ALA A 83 -1.50 -7.30 2.70
N SER A 84 -1.03 -6.22 3.30
CA SER A 84 -0.14 -5.28 2.64
C SER A 84 0.97 -4.83 3.57
N HIS A 85 2.16 -4.77 3.02
CA HIS A 85 3.29 -4.16 3.69
C HIS A 85 3.83 -3.04 2.82
N CYS A 86 4.00 -1.87 3.42
CA CYS A 86 4.59 -0.69 2.81
C CYS A 86 5.84 -0.32 3.62
N SER A 87 6.98 -0.15 2.98
CA SER A 87 8.18 0.38 3.65
C SER A 87 8.83 1.45 2.78
N SER A 88 9.24 2.56 3.39
CA SER A 88 10.01 3.57 2.68
C SER A 88 11.33 2.98 2.18
N ILE A 89 11.78 3.46 1.02
CA ILE A 89 13.16 3.28 0.59
C ILE A 89 13.97 4.44 1.19
N GLN A 90 15.27 4.27 1.44
CA GLN A 90 16.14 5.33 1.99
C GLN A 90 15.88 6.69 1.32
N ASP A 91 15.83 7.74 2.15
CA ASP A 91 15.43 9.13 1.84
C ASP A 91 13.97 9.34 1.35
N GLY A 92 13.19 8.27 1.20
CA GLY A 92 11.75 8.32 0.96
C GLY A 92 10.97 8.67 2.23
N SER A 93 10.08 9.65 2.13
CA SER A 93 9.13 10.03 3.20
C SER A 93 7.72 9.59 2.87
N GLY A 94 6.85 9.46 3.88
CA GLY A 94 5.41 9.25 3.68
C GLY A 94 4.85 7.86 4.01
N THR A 95 5.67 6.88 4.41
CA THR A 95 5.15 5.62 5.01
C THR A 95 5.10 5.67 6.52
N SER A 96 5.66 6.69 7.17
CA SER A 96 5.75 6.81 8.63
C SER A 96 4.41 7.16 9.31
N GLN A 97 3.27 6.70 8.77
CA GLN A 97 1.99 6.78 9.46
C GLN A 97 1.96 5.68 10.52
N THR A 98 2.35 6.04 11.74
CA THR A 98 2.29 5.19 12.93
C THR A 98 0.92 5.21 13.61
N ALA A 99 0.00 6.06 13.14
CA ALA A 99 -1.31 6.24 13.74
C ALA A 99 -2.39 6.30 12.66
N MET A 100 -3.38 5.42 12.77
CA MET A 100 -4.69 5.64 12.19
C MET A 100 -5.39 6.63 13.13
N GLU A 101 -5.77 7.81 12.65
CA GLU A 101 -6.76 8.66 13.31
C GLU A 101 -8.16 8.34 12.77
#